data_AF-A0A100W174-F1
#
_entry.id   AF-A0A100W174-F1
#
_cell.length_a   1.000
_cell.length_b   1.000
_cell.length_c   1.000
_cell.angle_alpha   90.00
_cell.angle_beta   90.00
_cell.angle_gamma   90.00
#
_symmetry.space_group_name_H-M   'P 1'
#
loop_
_entity.id
_entity.type
_entity.pdbx_description
1 polymer ?
#
loop_
_entity_poly.entity_id
_entity_poly.type
_entity_poly.pdbx_seq_one_letter_code
_entity_poly.pdbx_strand_id
1 'polypeptide(L)'
;MSGRVSSADLDRQVVRVTGRARAELIAALLGDPMVSRIVVHRDRFCRLGSEHVQAARAAQGRELVVVGSAGVDDDLVGDMTEILTSMCARLYGKRAAQNRSKRALVAAASDDVQAA
;
A
#
# COMPACT_ATOMS: atom_id res chain seq x y z
N MET A 1 -0.36 -41.77 13.11
CA MET A 1 -1.45 -40.95 13.67
C MET A 1 -2.15 -40.24 12.51
N SER A 2 -3.27 -40.80 12.07
CA SER A 2 -4.06 -40.34 10.92
C SER A 2 -5.01 -39.25 11.38
N GLY A 3 -4.73 -37.99 11.03
CA GLY A 3 -5.66 -36.88 11.18
C GLY A 3 -6.57 -36.84 9.95
N ARG A 4 -7.85 -37.18 10.13
CA ARG A 4 -8.87 -37.05 9.07
C ARG A 4 -9.07 -35.56 8.78
N VAL A 5 -8.76 -35.14 7.56
CA VAL A 5 -9.14 -33.84 7.02
C VAL A 5 -10.64 -33.92 6.74
N SER A 6 -11.41 -33.04 7.38
CA SER A 6 -12.88 -33.03 7.31
C SER A 6 -13.32 -32.39 5.99
N SER A 7 -14.47 -32.77 5.44
CA SER A 7 -15.00 -32.21 4.18
C SER A 7 -15.26 -30.69 4.22
N ALA A 8 -15.17 -30.05 5.40
CA ALA A 8 -15.22 -28.60 5.59
C ALA A 8 -13.88 -27.87 5.31
N ASP A 9 -12.77 -28.59 5.11
CA ASP A 9 -11.43 -28.02 4.82
C ASP A 9 -11.25 -27.50 3.38
N LEU A 10 -12.29 -27.61 2.54
CA LEU A 10 -12.21 -27.33 1.09
C LEU A 10 -12.60 -25.90 0.68
N ASP A 11 -13.08 -25.04 1.58
CA ASP A 11 -13.39 -23.63 1.25
C ASP A 11 -12.13 -22.73 1.28
N ARG A 12 -10.98 -23.30 0.94
CA ARG A 12 -9.67 -22.63 0.86
C ARG A 12 -9.55 -21.91 -0.49
N GLN A 13 -10.18 -20.75 -0.62
CA GLN A 13 -9.84 -19.86 -1.73
C GLN A 13 -8.49 -19.19 -1.44
N VAL A 14 -7.39 -19.84 -1.84
CA VAL A 14 -6.07 -19.23 -1.82
C VAL A 14 -5.99 -18.28 -3.02
N VAL A 15 -6.23 -17.00 -2.79
CA VAL A 15 -6.09 -16.00 -3.85
C VAL A 15 -4.63 -15.61 -4.00
N ARG A 16 -4.01 -16.05 -5.10
CA ARG A 16 -2.65 -15.66 -5.47
C ARG A 16 -2.67 -14.29 -6.15
N VAL A 17 -2.10 -13.29 -5.51
CA VAL A 17 -2.01 -11.93 -6.07
C VAL A 17 -0.79 -11.82 -7.01
N THR A 18 -1.04 -11.59 -8.30
CA THR A 18 -0.01 -11.30 -9.32
C THR A 18 -0.44 -10.12 -10.22
N GLY A 19 0.41 -9.09 -10.39
CA GLY A 19 0.18 -8.00 -11.39
C GLY A 19 0.22 -6.56 -10.86
N ARG A 20 0.01 -5.56 -11.76
CA ARG A 20 0.12 -4.09 -11.52
C ARG A 20 -1.09 -3.42 -10.84
N ALA A 21 -2.27 -4.06 -10.81
CA ALA A 21 -3.47 -3.53 -10.12
C ALA A 21 -3.58 -4.09 -8.69
N ARG A 22 -2.53 -3.87 -7.91
CA ARG A 22 -2.25 -4.65 -6.69
C ARG A 22 -2.95 -4.13 -5.44
N ALA A 23 -3.01 -2.81 -5.26
CA ALA A 23 -3.60 -2.20 -4.07
C ALA A 23 -5.12 -2.44 -4.01
N GLU A 24 -5.81 -2.29 -5.14
CA GLU A 24 -7.25 -2.52 -5.25
C GLU A 24 -7.62 -3.98 -5.02
N LEU A 25 -6.86 -4.92 -5.61
CA LEU A 25 -7.08 -6.36 -5.38
C LEU A 25 -6.85 -6.74 -3.91
N ILE A 26 -5.78 -6.24 -3.28
CA ILE A 26 -5.54 -6.49 -1.85
C ILE A 26 -6.66 -5.89 -1.00
N ALA A 27 -7.09 -4.66 -1.28
CA ALA A 27 -8.20 -4.03 -0.57
C ALA A 27 -9.50 -4.83 -0.71
N ALA A 28 -9.82 -5.30 -1.92
CA ALA A 28 -10.99 -6.15 -2.18
C ALA A 28 -10.93 -7.46 -1.37
N LEU A 29 -9.79 -8.15 -1.36
CA LEU A 29 -9.61 -9.40 -0.61
C LEU A 29 -9.67 -9.21 0.91
N LEU A 30 -9.15 -8.10 1.42
CA LEU A 30 -9.25 -7.77 2.84
C LEU A 30 -10.70 -7.48 3.25
N GLY A 31 -11.45 -6.80 2.37
CA GLY A 31 -12.85 -6.43 2.56
C GLY A 31 -13.84 -7.58 2.35
N ASP A 32 -13.49 -8.59 1.55
CA ASP A 32 -14.36 -9.74 1.29
C ASP A 32 -14.42 -10.67 2.53
N PRO A 33 -15.59 -10.82 3.18
CA PRO A 33 -15.73 -11.66 4.37
C PRO A 33 -15.53 -13.15 4.07
N MET A 34 -15.67 -13.60 2.82
CA MET A 34 -15.53 -15.01 2.42
C MET A 34 -14.08 -15.45 2.31
N VAL A 35 -13.16 -14.49 2.15
CA VAL A 35 -11.74 -14.80 2.12
C VAL A 35 -11.25 -15.08 3.54
N SER A 36 -11.01 -16.35 3.87
CA SER A 36 -10.56 -16.78 5.20
C SER A 36 -9.05 -16.60 5.38
N ARG A 37 -8.25 -16.98 4.38
CA ARG A 37 -6.78 -16.92 4.42
C ARG A 37 -6.19 -16.20 3.22
N ILE A 38 -5.25 -15.29 3.48
CA ILE A 38 -4.48 -14.58 2.45
C ILE A 38 -3.00 -14.88 2.67
N VAL A 39 -2.30 -15.31 1.63
CA VAL A 39 -0.85 -15.54 1.66
C VAL A 39 -0.21 -14.62 0.63
N VAL A 40 0.70 -13.77 1.09
CA VAL A 40 1.33 -12.76 0.25
C VAL A 40 2.78 -12.56 0.68
N HIS A 41 3.64 -12.18 -0.26
CA HIS A 41 5.03 -11.88 0.09
C HIS A 41 5.13 -10.48 0.74
N ARG A 42 6.25 -10.13 1.37
CA ARG A 42 6.40 -8.83 2.06
C ARG A 42 6.48 -7.67 1.06
N ASP A 43 7.38 -7.77 0.07
CA ASP A 43 7.44 -6.88 -1.10
C ASP A 43 6.08 -6.77 -1.80
N ARG A 44 5.32 -7.89 -1.74
CA ARG A 44 3.91 -8.25 -2.03
C ARG A 44 2.77 -7.41 -1.47
N PHE A 45 2.94 -6.82 -0.32
CA PHE A 45 1.81 -6.40 0.50
C PHE A 45 2.05 -5.01 1.04
N CYS A 46 2.93 -4.92 2.04
CA CYS A 46 3.45 -3.68 2.55
C CYS A 46 4.82 -3.94 3.19
N ARG A 47 5.72 -2.96 3.05
CA ARG A 47 7.00 -2.93 3.74
C ARG A 47 6.82 -2.66 5.25
N LEU A 48 5.81 -1.85 5.59
CA LEU A 48 5.43 -1.44 6.96
C LEU A 48 3.93 -1.68 7.23
N GLY A 49 3.57 -1.94 8.50
CA GLY A 49 2.17 -1.97 8.96
C GLY A 49 1.44 -3.30 8.69
N SER A 50 2.14 -4.34 8.22
CA SER A 50 1.54 -5.65 7.99
C SER A 50 1.01 -6.28 9.27
N GLU A 51 1.71 -6.07 10.37
CA GLU A 51 1.40 -6.53 11.71
C GLU A 51 0.02 -6.04 12.18
N HIS A 52 -0.34 -4.80 11.85
CA HIS A 52 -1.65 -4.25 12.21
C HIS A 52 -2.77 -4.89 11.41
N VAL A 53 -2.56 -5.15 10.11
CA VAL A 53 -3.56 -5.82 9.27
C VAL A 53 -3.70 -7.30 9.67
N GLN A 54 -2.60 -7.96 10.04
CA GLN A 54 -2.62 -9.31 10.58
C GLN A 54 -3.42 -9.39 11.89
N ALA A 55 -3.18 -8.48 12.82
CA ALA A 55 -3.93 -8.38 14.07
C ALA A 55 -5.42 -8.13 13.83
N ALA A 56 -5.77 -7.21 12.92
CA ALA A 56 -7.15 -6.91 12.58
C ALA A 56 -7.90 -8.12 11.99
N ARG A 57 -7.23 -8.93 11.15
CA ARG A 57 -7.83 -10.16 10.61
C ARG A 57 -7.89 -11.28 11.65
N ALA A 58 -6.88 -11.41 12.50
CA ALA A 58 -6.90 -12.37 13.61
C ALA A 58 -8.09 -12.12 14.54
N ALA A 59 -8.43 -10.86 14.82
CA ALA A 59 -9.63 -10.48 15.57
C ALA A 59 -10.95 -10.91 14.90
N GLN A 60 -10.96 -11.08 13.58
CA GLN A 60 -12.09 -11.59 12.80
C GLN A 60 -12.07 -13.12 12.62
N GLY A 61 -11.12 -13.84 13.25
CA GLY A 61 -10.93 -15.27 13.03
C GLY A 61 -10.34 -15.62 11.65
N ARG A 62 -9.70 -14.65 10.99
CA ARG A 62 -9.17 -14.74 9.63
C ARG A 62 -7.66 -14.59 9.63
N GLU A 63 -6.98 -15.14 8.62
CA GLU A 63 -5.52 -15.26 8.66
C GLU A 63 -4.82 -14.59 7.48
N LEU A 64 -3.91 -13.65 7.78
CA LEU A 64 -3.00 -13.06 6.79
C LEU A 64 -1.58 -13.55 7.07
N VAL A 65 -1.01 -14.29 6.12
CA VAL A 65 0.36 -14.79 6.17
C VAL A 65 1.22 -13.95 5.25
N VAL A 66 2.17 -13.23 5.83
CA VAL A 66 3.16 -12.43 5.09
C VAL A 66 4.49 -13.17 5.08
N VAL A 67 4.94 -13.57 3.89
CA VAL A 67 6.21 -14.30 3.69
C VAL A 67 7.30 -13.32 3.28
N GLY A 68 8.41 -13.25 4.00
CA GLY A 68 9.57 -12.44 3.65
C GLY A 68 10.81 -13.30 3.35
N SER A 69 11.64 -12.86 2.41
CA SER A 69 13.01 -13.38 2.26
C SER A 69 13.91 -12.74 3.31
N ALA A 70 14.70 -13.54 4.02
CA ALA A 70 15.56 -13.09 5.10
C ALA A 70 16.75 -12.25 4.59
N GLY A 71 16.61 -10.93 4.65
CA GLY A 71 17.69 -9.95 4.42
C GLY A 71 17.31 -8.62 5.07
N VAL A 72 17.53 -8.51 6.38
CA VAL A 72 16.98 -7.42 7.22
C VAL A 72 17.61 -6.05 6.91
N ASP A 73 18.88 -6.02 6.50
CA ASP A 73 19.64 -4.78 6.33
C ASP A 73 19.34 -4.04 5.01
N ASP A 74 19.28 -4.76 3.88
CA ASP A 74 18.96 -4.16 2.57
C ASP A 74 17.49 -3.71 2.49
N ASP A 75 16.60 -4.41 3.20
CA ASP A 75 15.18 -4.04 3.30
C ASP A 75 15.03 -2.67 3.99
N LEU A 76 15.76 -2.38 5.07
CA LEU A 76 15.61 -1.13 5.82
C LEU A 76 16.12 0.10 5.06
N VAL A 77 17.30 0.01 4.44
CA VAL A 77 17.86 1.12 3.65
C VAL A 77 16.96 1.41 2.44
N GLY A 78 16.47 0.35 1.79
CA GLY A 78 15.50 0.45 0.70
C GLY A 78 14.19 1.12 1.14
N ASP A 79 13.62 0.67 2.27
CA ASP A 79 12.40 1.23 2.87
C ASP A 79 12.55 2.74 3.11
N MET A 80 13.64 3.14 3.78
CA MET A 80 13.90 4.54 4.10
C MET A 80 14.10 5.39 2.85
N THR A 81 14.77 4.85 1.83
CA THR A 81 14.99 5.56 0.57
C THR A 81 13.67 5.79 -0.17
N GLU A 82 12.79 4.79 -0.25
CA GLU A 82 11.48 4.92 -0.89
C GLU A 82 10.58 5.92 -0.15
N ILE A 83 10.52 5.84 1.18
CA ILE A 83 9.71 6.72 2.02
C ILE A 83 10.16 8.17 1.87
N LEU A 84 11.46 8.44 2.03
CA LEU A 84 12.01 9.78 1.90
C LEU A 84 11.82 10.32 0.48
N THR A 85 12.02 9.50 -0.54
CA THR A 85 11.80 9.90 -1.94
C THR A 85 10.35 10.34 -2.17
N SER A 86 9.38 9.55 -1.68
CA SER A 86 7.95 9.88 -1.79
C SER A 86 7.60 11.17 -1.03
N MET A 87 8.11 11.33 0.19
CA MET A 87 7.91 12.56 0.97
C MET A 87 8.51 13.79 0.28
N CYS A 88 9.75 13.69 -0.20
CA CYS A 88 10.40 14.75 -0.95
C CYS A 88 9.61 15.11 -2.22
N ALA A 89 9.17 14.13 -3.01
CA ALA A 89 8.35 14.37 -4.20
C ALA A 89 7.06 15.14 -3.88
N ARG A 90 6.36 14.78 -2.79
CA ARG A 90 5.14 15.48 -2.34
C ARG A 90 5.43 16.90 -1.85
N LEU A 91 6.50 17.08 -1.08
CA LEU A 91 6.92 18.40 -0.57
C LEU A 91 7.34 19.33 -1.71
N TYR A 92 8.16 18.85 -2.64
CA TYR A 92 8.58 19.63 -3.80
C TYR A 92 7.43 19.88 -4.78
N GLY A 93 6.53 18.91 -4.97
CA GLY A 93 5.30 19.10 -5.74
C GLY A 93 4.43 20.24 -5.18
N LYS A 94 4.25 20.30 -3.85
CA LYS A 94 3.54 21.39 -3.18
C LYS A 94 4.21 22.75 -3.39
N ARG A 95 5.54 22.83 -3.25
CA ARG A 95 6.31 24.06 -3.50
C ARG A 95 6.19 24.52 -4.96
N ALA A 96 6.28 23.58 -5.90
CA ALA A 96 6.12 23.87 -7.32
C ALA A 96 4.70 24.40 -7.62
N ALA A 97 3.65 23.79 -7.04
CA ALA A 97 2.28 24.28 -7.16
C ALA A 97 2.12 25.70 -6.62
N GLN A 98 2.63 25.98 -5.41
CA GLN A 98 2.60 27.32 -4.82
C GLN A 98 3.31 28.37 -5.67
N ASN A 99 4.50 28.04 -6.20
CA ASN A 99 5.24 28.97 -7.07
C ASN A 99 4.49 29.23 -8.38
N ARG A 100 3.86 28.21 -8.98
CA ARG A 100 3.00 28.39 -10.15
C ARG A 100 1.81 29.30 -9.85
N SER A 101 1.13 29.11 -8.72
CA SER A 101 0.03 29.97 -8.29
C SER A 101 0.49 31.42 -8.09
N LYS A 102 1.62 31.65 -7.40
CA LYS A 102 2.17 33.00 -7.22
C LYS A 102 2.49 33.68 -8.56
N ARG A 103 3.13 32.96 -9.49
CA ARG A 103 3.46 33.50 -10.81
C ARG A 103 2.21 33.85 -11.62
N ALA A 104 1.17 33.01 -11.55
CA ALA A 104 -0.09 33.28 -12.21
C ALA A 104 -0.79 34.52 -11.64
N LEU A 105 -0.79 34.70 -10.32
CA LEU A 105 -1.33 35.90 -9.67
C LEU A 105 -0.56 37.17 -10.06
N VAL A 106 0.77 37.11 -10.11
CA VAL A 106 1.59 38.24 -10.54
C VAL A 106 1.29 38.59 -12.00
N ALA A 107 1.21 37.60 -12.90
CA ALA A 107 0.90 37.83 -14.30
C ALA A 107 -0.47 38.49 -14.49
N ALA A 108 -1.50 37.98 -13.81
CA ALA A 108 -2.84 38.58 -13.86
C ALA A 108 -2.85 40.03 -13.35
N ALA A 109 -2.15 40.31 -12.24
CA ALA A 109 -2.06 41.66 -11.69
C ALA A 109 -1.27 42.63 -12.60
N SER A 110 -0.27 42.16 -13.35
CA SER A 110 0.41 43.00 -14.35
C SER A 110 -0.45 43.26 -15.58
N ASP A 111 -1.21 42.28 -16.06
CA ASP A 111 -2.11 42.44 -17.21
C ASP A 111 -3.20 43.49 -16.92
N ASP A 112 -3.72 43.55 -15.69
CA ASP A 112 -4.69 44.57 -15.25
C ASP A 112 -4.11 45.99 -15.23
N VAL A 113 -2.80 46.16 -15.01
CA VAL A 113 -2.12 47.47 -14.97
C VAL A 113 -1.74 47.96 -16.37
N GLN A 114 -1.54 47.07 -17.34
CA GLN A 114 -1.27 47.44 -18.74
C GLN A 114 -2.55 47.74 -19.56
N ALA A 115 -3.72 47.31 -19.08
CA ALA A 115 -5.01 47.55 -19.72
C ALA A 115 -5.75 48.81 -19.21
N ALA A 116 -5.20 49.50 -18.21
CA ALA A 116 -5.74 50.74 -17.62
C ALA A 116 -4.87 51.95 -17.98
#